data_AF-A0A243S0R1-F1
#
_entry.id   AF-A0A243S0R1-F1
#
_cell.length_a   1.000
_cell.length_b   1.000
_cell.length_c   1.000
_cell.angle_alpha   90.00
_cell.angle_beta   90.00
_cell.angle_gamma   90.00
#
_symmetry.space_group_name_H-M   'P 1'
#
loop_
_entity.id
_entity.type
_entity.pdbx_description
1 polymer ?
#
loop_
_entity_poly.entity_id
_entity_poly.type
_entity_poly.pdbx_seq_one_letter_code
_entity_poly.pdbx_strand_id
1 'polypeptide(L)'
;CLAGTGMGGRAGLRAGGHEAVNSVLALAPWLPEEDVAAPPEPVKQLVGRQVLIVHGTNDERTDPELSFRLAARAKKANRDVCRFEVHTDGHGLSQYRDEVLALAEDFVMGALFGRAVSRPVRDAFAAPPPLGLRMPLAAGFSPSRR
;
A
#
# COMPACT_ATOMS: atom_id res chain seq x y z
N CYS A 1 4.51 11.90 5.76
CA CYS A 1 3.72 10.75 5.27
C CYS A 1 2.51 11.30 4.53
N LEU A 2 2.25 10.85 3.31
CA LEU A 2 0.97 11.06 2.64
C LEU A 2 0.10 9.83 2.84
N ALA A 3 -1.16 10.01 3.22
CA ALA A 3 -2.13 8.92 3.36
C ALA A 3 -3.38 9.26 2.57
N GLY A 4 -3.93 8.30 1.83
CA GLY A 4 -5.14 8.54 1.05
C GLY A 4 -5.87 7.27 0.64
N THR A 5 -7.18 7.41 0.43
CA THR A 5 -8.09 6.35 -0.01
C THR A 5 -8.53 6.58 -1.47
N GLY A 6 -8.73 5.53 -2.27
CA GLY A 6 -9.27 5.68 -3.62
C GLY A 6 -8.43 6.62 -4.48
N MET A 7 -9.07 7.67 -5.03
CA MET A 7 -8.36 8.73 -5.75
C MET A 7 -7.30 9.47 -4.90
N GLY A 8 -7.54 9.64 -3.60
CA GLY A 8 -6.57 10.21 -2.68
C GLY A 8 -5.33 9.34 -2.51
N GLY A 9 -5.50 8.01 -2.56
CA GLY A 9 -4.38 7.06 -2.56
C GLY A 9 -3.50 7.21 -3.80
N ARG A 10 -4.12 7.34 -4.99
CA ARG A 10 -3.41 7.66 -6.23
C ARG A 10 -2.71 9.01 -6.19
N ALA A 11 -3.37 10.04 -5.68
CA ALA A 11 -2.78 11.35 -5.51
C ALA A 11 -1.53 11.29 -4.60
N GLY A 12 -1.60 10.54 -3.49
CA GLY A 12 -0.45 10.30 -2.61
C GLY A 12 0.71 9.58 -3.32
N LEU A 13 0.43 8.54 -4.10
CA LEU A 13 1.44 7.83 -4.89
C LEU A 13 2.12 8.74 -5.94
N ARG A 14 1.36 9.63 -6.58
CA ARG A 14 1.92 10.61 -7.53
C ARG A 14 2.74 11.70 -6.84
N ALA A 15 2.26 12.20 -5.70
CA ALA A 15 2.93 13.25 -4.93
C ALA A 15 4.16 12.74 -4.14
N GLY A 16 4.38 11.42 -4.07
CA GLY A 16 5.50 10.79 -3.36
C GLY A 16 6.91 11.27 -3.77
N GLY A 17 7.03 11.92 -4.93
CA GLY A 17 8.30 12.51 -5.39
C GLY A 17 8.72 13.78 -4.67
N HIS A 18 7.81 14.47 -3.97
CA HIS A 18 8.12 15.71 -3.29
C HIS A 18 9.16 15.49 -2.17
N GLU A 19 10.12 16.40 -2.01
CA GLU A 19 11.26 16.23 -1.08
C GLU A 19 10.83 15.97 0.37
N ALA A 20 9.75 16.60 0.82
CA ALA A 20 9.19 16.41 2.17
C ALA A 20 8.46 15.06 2.40
N VAL A 21 8.27 14.22 1.38
CA VAL A 21 7.40 13.03 1.47
C VAL A 21 8.20 11.75 1.70
N ASN A 22 8.51 11.41 2.94
CA ASN A 22 9.31 10.19 3.21
C ASN A 22 8.54 8.88 3.05
N SER A 23 7.21 8.92 3.08
CA SER A 23 6.36 7.74 3.07
C SER A 23 4.97 7.99 2.48
N VAL A 24 4.38 6.94 1.90
CA VAL A 24 3.03 6.94 1.30
C VAL A 24 2.24 5.72 1.78
N LEU A 25 1.03 5.98 2.30
CA LEU A 25 0.01 4.98 2.60
C LEU A 25 -1.15 5.14 1.59
N ALA A 26 -1.38 4.13 0.76
CA ALA A 26 -2.44 4.13 -0.24
C ALA A 26 -3.45 3.01 0.05
N LEU A 27 -4.66 3.40 0.46
CA LEU A 27 -5.77 2.49 0.73
C LEU A 27 -6.70 2.41 -0.48
N ALA A 28 -6.93 1.20 -1.00
CA ALA A 28 -7.70 0.90 -2.20
C ALA A 28 -7.49 1.96 -3.30
N PRO A 29 -6.24 2.24 -3.74
CA PRO A 29 -5.98 3.33 -4.65
C PRO A 29 -6.72 3.09 -5.96
N TRP A 30 -7.49 4.10 -6.41
CA TRP A 30 -8.09 4.08 -7.73
C TRP A 30 -6.98 4.28 -8.77
N LEU A 31 -6.83 3.36 -9.72
CA LEU A 31 -5.79 3.43 -10.75
C LEU A 31 -6.45 3.28 -12.12
N PRO A 32 -6.00 4.05 -13.14
CA PRO A 32 -6.51 3.88 -14.49
C PRO A 32 -6.07 2.52 -15.06
N GLU A 33 -6.91 1.94 -15.91
CA GLU A 33 -6.58 0.74 -16.67
C GLU A 33 -5.42 1.02 -17.65
N GLU A 34 -4.70 -0.04 -18.04
CA GLU A 34 -3.52 0.08 -18.91
C GLU A 34 -3.85 0.23 -20.41
N ASP A 35 -5.12 0.10 -20.80
CA ASP A 35 -5.59 0.13 -22.21
C ASP A 35 -6.07 1.51 -22.70
N VAL A 36 -6.00 2.53 -21.83
CA VAL A 36 -6.13 3.91 -22.28
C VAL A 36 -4.77 4.36 -22.80
N ALA A 37 -4.72 5.12 -23.90
CA ALA A 37 -3.53 5.73 -24.52
C ALA A 37 -2.67 6.63 -23.57
N ALA A 38 -2.96 6.61 -22.27
CA ALA A 38 -2.19 7.21 -21.20
C ALA A 38 -0.99 6.31 -20.82
N PRO A 39 0.17 6.92 -20.51
CA PRO A 39 1.28 6.16 -19.96
C PRO A 39 0.90 5.52 -18.61
N PRO A 40 1.49 4.35 -18.28
CA PRO A 40 1.27 3.71 -16.98
C PRO A 40 1.55 4.66 -15.82
N GLU A 41 0.86 4.45 -14.69
CA GLU A 41 1.12 5.24 -13.48
C GLU A 41 2.61 5.24 -13.11
N PRO A 42 3.21 6.41 -12.83
CA PRO A 42 4.63 6.52 -12.59
C PRO A 42 4.99 5.90 -11.23
N VAL A 43 6.19 5.31 -11.14
CA VAL A 43 6.69 4.70 -9.90
C VAL A 43 8.09 5.18 -9.50
N LYS A 44 8.83 5.83 -10.40
CA LYS A 44 10.23 6.26 -10.16
C LYS A 44 10.33 7.29 -9.03
N GLN A 45 9.30 8.11 -8.87
CA GLN A 45 9.22 9.10 -7.81
C GLN A 45 9.13 8.48 -6.41
N LEU A 46 8.81 7.19 -6.30
CA LEU A 46 8.73 6.46 -5.03
C LEU A 46 10.08 5.88 -4.60
N VAL A 47 11.16 6.06 -5.37
CA VAL A 47 12.50 5.58 -4.98
C VAL A 47 12.92 6.22 -3.66
N GLY A 48 13.39 5.38 -2.73
CA GLY A 48 13.82 5.78 -1.39
C GLY A 48 12.69 6.15 -0.44
N ARG A 49 11.42 5.91 -0.79
CA ARG A 49 10.26 6.18 0.07
C ARG A 49 9.70 4.90 0.64
N GLN A 50 9.17 4.92 1.86
CA GLN A 50 8.42 3.78 2.38
C GLN A 50 7.00 3.81 1.82
N VAL A 51 6.55 2.74 1.17
CA VAL A 51 5.23 2.68 0.52
C VAL A 51 4.46 1.45 1.00
N LEU A 52 3.30 1.70 1.58
CA LEU A 52 2.31 0.67 1.92
C LEU A 52 1.06 0.86 1.05
N ILE A 53 0.67 -0.21 0.36
CA ILE A 53 -0.59 -0.28 -0.39
C ILE A 53 -1.48 -1.33 0.26
N VAL A 54 -2.77 -1.01 0.46
CA VAL A 54 -3.76 -1.97 0.97
C VAL A 54 -4.91 -2.03 -0.03
N HIS A 55 -5.35 -3.20 -0.45
CA HIS A 55 -6.43 -3.35 -1.44
C HIS A 55 -7.33 -4.53 -1.11
N GLY A 56 -8.65 -4.33 -1.15
CA GLY A 56 -9.62 -5.43 -1.01
C GLY A 56 -9.63 -6.31 -2.25
N THR A 57 -9.67 -7.64 -2.10
CA THR A 57 -9.61 -8.54 -3.26
C THR A 57 -10.88 -8.56 -4.11
N ASN A 58 -12.00 -8.05 -3.57
CA ASN A 58 -13.30 -7.98 -4.23
C ASN A 58 -13.67 -6.52 -4.56
N ASP A 59 -12.68 -5.67 -4.82
CA ASP A 59 -12.91 -4.28 -5.23
C ASP A 59 -13.51 -4.21 -6.64
N GLU A 60 -14.82 -3.96 -6.71
CA GLU A 60 -15.56 -3.79 -7.97
C GLU A 60 -15.37 -2.40 -8.60
N ARG A 61 -14.79 -1.43 -7.89
CA ARG A 61 -14.55 -0.07 -8.40
C ARG A 61 -13.18 0.08 -9.03
N THR A 62 -12.20 -0.68 -8.57
CA THR A 62 -10.84 -0.68 -9.12
C THR A 62 -10.27 -2.07 -9.01
N ASP A 63 -9.93 -2.66 -10.15
CA ASP A 63 -9.29 -3.97 -10.22
C ASP A 63 -8.05 -4.01 -9.30
N PRO A 64 -8.04 -4.87 -8.27
CA PRO A 64 -6.91 -5.02 -7.35
C PRO A 64 -5.59 -5.39 -8.05
N GLU A 65 -5.66 -6.00 -9.24
CA GLU A 65 -4.49 -6.34 -10.04
C GLU A 65 -3.75 -5.08 -10.54
N LEU A 66 -4.43 -3.95 -10.70
CA LEU A 66 -3.80 -2.67 -11.05
C LEU A 66 -2.85 -2.20 -9.96
N SER A 67 -3.27 -2.30 -8.68
CA SER A 67 -2.42 -1.90 -7.56
C SER A 67 -1.28 -2.89 -7.33
N PHE A 68 -1.49 -4.18 -7.61
CA PHE A 68 -0.43 -5.19 -7.62
C PHE A 68 0.62 -4.88 -8.70
N ARG A 69 0.22 -4.64 -9.95
CA ARG A 69 1.13 -4.31 -11.06
C ARG A 69 1.92 -3.03 -10.79
N LEU A 70 1.26 -1.99 -10.26
CA LEU A 70 1.94 -0.77 -9.82
C LEU A 70 2.98 -1.07 -8.74
N ALA A 71 2.59 -1.82 -7.70
CA ALA A 71 3.48 -2.18 -6.61
C ALA A 71 4.67 -3.03 -7.07
N ALA A 72 4.47 -3.94 -8.03
CA ALA A 72 5.53 -4.75 -8.61
C ALA A 72 6.57 -3.89 -9.35
N ARG A 73 6.11 -2.93 -10.17
CA ARG A 73 6.99 -1.96 -10.85
C ARG A 73 7.72 -1.07 -9.85
N ALA A 74 7.04 -0.59 -8.81
CA ALA A 74 7.63 0.22 -7.76
C ALA A 74 8.68 -0.58 -6.97
N LYS A 75 8.37 -1.82 -6.57
CA LYS A 75 9.27 -2.67 -5.78
C LYS A 75 10.56 -3.02 -6.50
N LYS A 76 10.51 -3.15 -7.83
CA LYS A 76 11.70 -3.35 -8.67
C LYS A 76 12.69 -2.18 -8.58
N ALA A 77 12.20 -0.96 -8.40
CA ALA A 77 13.04 0.24 -8.26
C ALA A 77 13.28 0.65 -6.80
N ASN A 78 12.45 0.17 -5.87
CA ASN A 78 12.46 0.53 -4.47
C ASN A 78 12.08 -0.67 -3.58
N ARG A 79 13.04 -1.21 -2.83
CA ARG A 79 12.80 -2.33 -1.91
C ARG A 79 11.76 -2.04 -0.82
N ASP A 80 11.57 -0.77 -0.44
CA ASP A 80 10.70 -0.35 0.67
C ASP A 80 9.25 -0.13 0.21
N VAL A 81 8.77 -1.06 -0.61
CA VAL A 81 7.37 -1.13 -1.08
C VAL A 81 6.78 -2.46 -0.61
N CYS A 82 5.62 -2.41 0.05
CA CYS A 82 4.84 -3.59 0.36
C CYS A 82 3.35 -3.38 0.06
N ARG A 83 2.65 -4.49 -0.16
CA ARG A 83 1.20 -4.47 -0.43
C ARG A 83 0.49 -5.59 0.32
N PHE A 84 -0.62 -5.22 0.94
CA PHE A 84 -1.52 -6.13 1.64
C PHE A 84 -2.84 -6.28 0.90
N GLU A 85 -3.32 -7.51 0.84
CA GLU A 85 -4.62 -7.88 0.31
C GLU A 85 -5.58 -8.12 1.48
N VAL A 86 -6.71 -7.43 1.45
CA VAL A 86 -7.80 -7.66 2.40
C VAL A 86 -8.77 -8.61 1.73
N HIS A 87 -8.66 -9.89 2.08
CA HIS A 87 -9.44 -10.95 1.44
C HIS A 87 -10.95 -10.66 1.61
N THR A 88 -11.71 -10.93 0.55
CA THR A 88 -13.17 -10.71 0.45
C THR A 88 -13.69 -9.28 0.62
N ASP A 89 -12.85 -8.30 0.97
CA ASP A 89 -13.26 -6.91 1.12
C ASP A 89 -13.28 -6.16 -0.22
N GLY A 90 -14.07 -5.10 -0.28
CA GLY A 90 -14.23 -4.26 -1.46
C GLY A 90 -13.44 -2.95 -1.37
N HIS A 91 -13.76 -2.00 -2.26
CA HIS A 91 -13.11 -0.69 -2.33
C HIS A 91 -13.08 0.08 -1.00
N GLY A 92 -14.15 -0.06 -0.22
CA GLY A 92 -14.34 0.66 1.03
C GLY A 92 -13.48 0.16 2.19
N LEU A 93 -12.88 -1.04 2.08
CA LEU A 93 -12.13 -1.70 3.14
C LEU A 93 -12.88 -1.71 4.48
N SER A 94 -14.18 -2.01 4.43
CA SER A 94 -15.10 -1.83 5.56
C SER A 94 -15.30 -3.09 6.40
N GLN A 95 -15.12 -4.27 5.81
CA GLN A 95 -15.32 -5.54 6.53
C GLN A 95 -14.21 -5.79 7.56
N TYR A 96 -12.97 -5.40 7.22
CA TYR A 96 -11.79 -5.53 8.09
C TYR A 96 -11.22 -4.16 8.47
N ARG A 97 -12.12 -3.21 8.73
CA ARG A 97 -11.75 -1.81 8.97
C ARG A 97 -10.77 -1.66 10.13
N ASP A 98 -10.98 -2.38 11.22
CA ASP A 98 -10.15 -2.27 12.41
C ASP A 98 -8.73 -2.79 12.13
N GLU A 99 -8.60 -3.91 11.41
CA GLU A 99 -7.32 -4.45 10.97
C GLU A 99 -6.60 -3.52 9.99
N VAL A 100 -7.34 -2.91 9.06
CA VAL A 100 -6.79 -1.94 8.10
C VAL A 100 -6.28 -0.70 8.82
N LEU A 101 -7.04 -0.19 9.80
CA LEU A 101 -6.62 0.94 10.64
C LEU A 101 -5.40 0.59 11.49
N ALA A 102 -5.38 -0.61 12.07
CA ALA A 102 -4.27 -1.10 12.87
C ALA A 102 -2.98 -1.27 12.04
N LEU A 103 -3.10 -1.75 10.79
CA LEU A 103 -2.00 -1.83 9.83
C LEU A 103 -1.51 -0.44 9.40
N ALA A 104 -2.44 0.47 9.13
CA ALA A 104 -2.13 1.86 8.81
C ALA A 104 -1.40 2.57 9.95
N GLU A 105 -1.87 2.38 11.19
CA GLU A 105 -1.23 2.91 12.39
C GLU A 105 0.19 2.36 12.53
N ASP A 106 0.39 1.04 12.45
CA ASP A 106 1.71 0.41 12.55
C ASP A 106 2.72 1.03 11.57
N PHE A 107 2.32 1.13 10.31
CA PHE A 107 3.13 1.70 9.24
C PHE A 107 3.44 3.19 9.49
N VAL A 108 2.42 4.00 9.80
CA VAL A 108 2.60 5.44 10.02
C VAL A 108 3.47 5.68 11.26
N MET A 109 3.29 4.91 12.32
CA MET A 109 4.09 5.01 13.53
C MET A 109 5.56 4.64 13.28
N GLY A 110 5.81 3.62 12.44
CA GLY A 110 7.16 3.29 12.02
C GLY A 110 7.80 4.36 11.14
N ALA A 111 7.06 4.83 10.13
CA ALA A 111 7.56 5.78 9.14
C ALA A 111 7.81 7.19 9.68
N LEU A 112 6.97 7.66 10.61
CA LEU A 112 7.07 9.03 11.16
C LEU A 112 7.85 9.11 12.46
N PHE A 113 7.79 8.09 13.31
CA PHE A 113 8.37 8.14 14.65
C PHE A 113 9.51 7.13 14.86
N GLY A 114 9.92 6.40 13.81
CA GLY A 114 11.00 5.42 13.90
C GLY A 114 10.69 4.23 14.81
N ARG A 115 9.40 3.99 15.11
CA ARG A 115 9.00 2.79 15.87
C ARG A 115 9.29 1.54 15.05
N ALA A 116 9.63 0.46 15.73
CA ALA A 116 9.65 -0.84 15.07
C ALA A 116 8.22 -1.16 14.56
N VAL A 117 8.11 -1.46 13.27
CA VAL A 117 6.88 -1.98 12.66
C VAL A 117 6.69 -3.44 13.06
N SER A 118 5.44 -3.90 13.02
CA SER A 118 5.07 -5.29 13.24
C SER A 118 5.81 -6.25 12.29
N ARG A 119 5.95 -7.52 12.71
CA ARG A 119 6.61 -8.55 11.90
C ARG A 119 5.98 -8.69 10.51
N PRO A 120 4.64 -8.74 10.34
CA PRO A 120 4.05 -8.85 9.00
C PRO A 120 4.47 -7.70 8.07
N VAL A 121 4.51 -6.46 8.56
CA VAL A 121 4.91 -5.30 7.75
C VAL A 121 6.39 -5.37 7.38
N ARG A 122 7.25 -5.71 8.35
CA ARG A 122 8.68 -5.90 8.11
C ARG A 122 8.96 -7.00 7.09
N ASP A 123 8.28 -8.13 7.23
CA ASP A 123 8.45 -9.29 6.36
C ASP A 123 7.91 -8.98 4.95
N ALA A 124 6.81 -8.23 4.85
CA ALA A 124 6.27 -7.74 3.59
C ALA A 124 7.25 -6.82 2.85
N PHE A 125 7.96 -5.92 3.55
CA PHE A 125 9.02 -5.10 2.94
C PHE A 125 10.17 -5.98 2.44
N ALA A 126 10.65 -6.91 3.26
CA ALA A 126 11.79 -7.78 2.93
C ALA A 126 11.50 -8.78 1.80
N ALA A 127 10.27 -9.26 1.66
CA ALA A 127 9.92 -10.31 0.71
C ALA A 127 9.88 -9.78 -0.75
N PRO A 128 10.47 -10.49 -1.72
CA PRO A 128 10.38 -10.11 -3.13
C PRO A 128 8.95 -10.30 -3.67
N PRO A 129 8.60 -9.68 -4.81
CA PRO A 129 7.37 -10.01 -5.54
C PRO A 129 7.33 -11.50 -5.94
N PRO A 130 6.16 -12.15 -5.89
CA PRO A 130 4.86 -11.61 -5.51
C PRO A 130 4.60 -11.58 -3.99
N LEU A 131 5.43 -12.26 -3.19
CA LEU A 131 5.16 -12.52 -1.77
C LEU A 131 4.93 -11.24 -0.96
N GLY A 132 5.87 -10.28 -1.00
CA GLY A 132 5.72 -9.02 -0.26
C GLY A 132 4.64 -8.06 -0.79
N LEU A 133 3.94 -8.45 -1.86
CA LEU A 133 2.91 -7.66 -2.53
C LEU A 133 1.52 -8.30 -2.55
N ARG A 134 1.42 -9.57 -2.14
CA ARG A 134 0.19 -10.33 -1.95
C ARG A 134 0.11 -10.84 -0.51
N MET A 135 0.51 -9.99 0.43
CA MET A 135 0.47 -10.33 1.85
C MET A 135 -1.00 -10.34 2.31
N PRO A 136 -1.52 -11.44 2.86
CA PRO A 136 -2.87 -11.42 3.40
C PRO A 136 -2.90 -10.56 4.66
N LEU A 137 -3.89 -9.66 4.76
CA LEU A 137 -4.23 -9.03 6.03
C LEU A 137 -5.01 -10.04 6.87
N ALA A 138 -4.37 -10.59 7.90
CA ALA A 138 -4.99 -11.56 8.79
C ALA A 138 -6.10 -10.90 9.63
N ALA A 139 -7.22 -11.59 9.81
CA ALA A 139 -8.26 -11.17 10.75
C ALA A 139 -7.67 -11.08 12.17
N GLY A 140 -8.07 -10.06 12.93
CA GLY A 140 -7.48 -9.77 14.23
C GLY A 140 -6.05 -9.22 14.16
N PHE A 141 -5.60 -8.72 13.00
CA PHE A 141 -4.36 -7.96 12.92
C PHE A 141 -4.41 -6.82 13.95
N SER A 142 -3.49 -6.91 14.88
CA SER A 142 -3.21 -5.86 15.84
C SER A 142 -1.70 -5.69 15.83
N PRO A 143 -1.16 -4.46 15.82
CA PRO A 143 0.28 -4.20 15.86
C PRO A 143 0.96 -4.62 17.18
N SER A 144 0.39 -5.60 17.88
CA SER A 144 0.59 -5.97 19.27
C SER A 144 0.26 -4.85 20.24
N ARG A 145 -0.66 -5.14 21.19
CA ARG A 145 -0.61 -4.54 22.52
C ARG A 145 0.83 -4.71 23.01
N ARG A 146 1.52 -3.60 23.24
CA ARG A 146 2.76 -3.61 24.01
C ARG A 146 2.48 -4.05 25.43
#